data_AF-A0A1F5GCH9-F1
#
_entry.id   AF-A0A1F5GCH9-F1
#
_cell.length_a   1.000
_cell.length_b   1.000
_cell.length_c   1.000
_cell.angle_alpha   90.00
_cell.angle_beta   90.00
_cell.angle_gamma   90.00
#
_symmetry.space_group_name_H-M   'P 1'
#
loop_
_entity.id
_entity.type
_entity.pdbx_description
1 polymer ?
#
loop_
_entity_poly.entity_id
_entity_poly.type
_entity_poly.pdbx_seq_one_letter_code
_entity_poly.pdbx_strand_id
1 'polypeptide(L)'
;NITEVDPCEVCEDPSRDQSIICVVEDPLDVWAIEKSGSFNGIYHVLHGVIAPLDNIGPEELKISELLKRLKGHEIRELIMATNPSMEGEATAMYIQRLIKPLGLKITRIARGIPIGAEIEYADEVTVRRALEGRKEY
;
A
#
# COMPACT_ATOMS: atom_id res chain seq x y z
N ASN A 1 -10.33 -0.68 -8.04
CA ASN A 1 -9.69 -1.25 -9.24
C ASN A 1 -10.56 -0.85 -10.42
N ILE A 2 -9.99 -0.41 -11.54
CA ILE A 2 -10.79 -0.05 -12.73
C ILE A 2 -10.95 -1.34 -13.53
N THR A 3 -12.12 -1.96 -13.43
CA THR A 3 -12.46 -3.20 -14.15
C THR A 3 -13.86 -3.09 -14.72
N GLU A 4 -14.11 -3.78 -15.84
CA GLU A 4 -15.45 -3.86 -16.45
C GLU A 4 -16.41 -4.77 -15.65
N VAL A 5 -15.87 -5.52 -14.69
CA VAL A 5 -16.58 -6.49 -13.83
C VAL A 5 -16.36 -6.13 -12.36
N ASP A 6 -17.44 -6.14 -11.56
CA ASP A 6 -17.43 -5.94 -10.11
C ASP A 6 -18.04 -7.19 -9.43
N PRO A 7 -17.26 -7.97 -8.66
CA PRO A 7 -15.86 -7.75 -8.25
C PRO A 7 -14.84 -7.95 -9.40
N CYS A 8 -13.67 -7.31 -9.31
CA CYS A 8 -12.60 -7.50 -10.28
C CYS A 8 -12.04 -8.93 -10.26
N GLU A 9 -11.41 -9.37 -11.36
CA GLU A 9 -10.82 -10.72 -11.50
C GLU A 9 -9.88 -11.09 -10.33
N VAL A 10 -9.11 -10.14 -9.80
CA VAL A 10 -8.22 -10.33 -8.64
C VAL A 10 -8.99 -10.58 -7.33
N CYS A 11 -10.20 -10.05 -7.19
CA CYS A 11 -11.04 -10.26 -6.02
C CYS A 11 -11.84 -11.58 -6.12
N GLU A 12 -12.14 -12.04 -7.34
CA GLU A 12 -12.87 -13.29 -7.57
C GLU A 12 -11.98 -14.53 -7.55
N ASP A 13 -10.66 -14.36 -7.77
CA ASP A 13 -9.70 -15.46 -7.80
C ASP A 13 -9.60 -16.19 -6.45
N PRO A 14 -10.06 -17.45 -6.34
CA PRO A 14 -10.02 -18.20 -5.09
C PRO A 14 -8.62 -18.70 -4.72
N SER A 15 -7.64 -18.59 -5.63
CA SER A 15 -6.25 -18.95 -5.35
C SER A 15 -5.50 -17.87 -4.57
N ARG A 16 -6.08 -16.67 -4.46
CA ARG A 16 -5.51 -15.53 -3.72
C ARG A 16 -5.86 -15.56 -2.25
N ASP A 17 -4.96 -15.02 -1.45
CA ASP A 17 -5.16 -14.85 -0.01
C ASP A 17 -6.02 -13.61 0.26
N GLN A 18 -7.32 -13.83 0.49
CA GLN A 18 -8.25 -12.76 0.83
C GLN A 18 -8.01 -12.14 2.21
N SER A 19 -7.16 -12.75 3.05
CA SER A 19 -6.81 -12.21 4.37
C SER A 19 -5.72 -11.14 4.33
N ILE A 20 -5.10 -10.90 3.17
CA ILE A 20 -4.03 -9.92 3.00
C ILE A 20 -4.45 -8.87 1.97
N ILE A 21 -4.52 -7.61 2.40
CA ILE A 21 -4.85 -6.48 1.51
C ILE A 21 -3.61 -5.61 1.29
N CYS A 22 -3.25 -5.39 0.03
CA CYS A 22 -2.26 -4.38 -0.37
C CYS A 22 -2.98 -3.08 -0.75
N VAL A 23 -2.71 -2.00 -0.01
CA VAL A 23 -3.27 -0.67 -0.24
C VAL A 23 -2.33 0.13 -1.13
N VAL A 24 -2.83 0.54 -2.29
CA VAL A 24 -2.08 1.31 -3.30
C VAL A 24 -2.76 2.63 -3.61
N GLU A 25 -2.02 3.57 -4.20
CA GLU A 25 -2.55 4.90 -4.55
C GLU A 25 -3.42 4.79 -5.80
N ASP A 26 -2.89 4.17 -6.85
CA ASP A 26 -3.48 4.15 -8.18
C ASP A 26 -3.63 2.74 -8.78
N PRO A 27 -4.53 2.55 -9.76
CA PRO A 27 -4.66 1.25 -10.46
C PRO A 27 -3.36 0.79 -11.14
N LEU A 28 -2.51 1.73 -11.57
CA LEU A 28 -1.22 1.40 -12.21
C LEU A 28 -0.25 0.72 -11.24
N ASP A 29 -0.34 1.04 -9.94
CA ASP A 29 0.48 0.39 -8.91
C ASP A 29 0.10 -1.09 -8.75
N VAL A 30 -1.19 -1.42 -8.90
CA VAL A 30 -1.64 -2.83 -8.92
C VAL A 30 -0.93 -3.59 -10.02
N TRP A 31 -0.87 -3.01 -11.22
CA TRP A 31 -0.21 -3.64 -12.36
C TRP A 31 1.30 -3.82 -12.12
N ALA A 32 1.96 -2.83 -11.53
CA ALA A 32 3.38 -2.92 -11.19
C ALA A 32 3.67 -4.05 -10.19
N ILE A 33 2.84 -4.21 -9.16
CA ILE A 33 2.98 -5.26 -8.16
C ILE A 33 2.66 -6.64 -8.77
N GLU A 34 1.59 -6.76 -9.55
CA GLU A 34 1.24 -8.01 -10.24
C GLU A 34 2.35 -8.50 -11.16
N LYS A 35 2.97 -7.59 -11.91
CA LYS A 35 4.08 -7.90 -12.80
C LYS A 35 5.30 -8.48 -12.07
N SER A 36 5.45 -8.20 -10.78
CA SER A 36 6.52 -8.78 -9.96
C SER A 36 6.32 -10.26 -9.63
N GLY A 37 5.10 -10.79 -9.79
CA GLY A 37 4.74 -12.17 -9.44
C GLY A 37 4.93 -12.54 -7.97
N SER A 38 5.17 -11.54 -7.09
CA SER A 38 5.62 -11.75 -5.72
C SER A 38 4.53 -11.54 -4.66
N PHE A 39 3.32 -11.17 -5.08
CA PHE A 39 2.20 -10.90 -4.19
C PHE A 39 0.98 -11.72 -4.60
N ASN A 40 0.41 -12.46 -3.64
CA ASN A 40 -0.77 -13.33 -3.86
C ASN A 40 -2.00 -12.88 -3.05
N GLY A 41 -1.98 -11.67 -2.49
CA GLY A 41 -3.15 -11.12 -1.79
C GLY A 41 -4.07 -10.36 -2.75
N ILE A 42 -5.00 -9.62 -2.16
CA ILE A 42 -5.94 -8.74 -2.88
C ILE A 42 -5.55 -7.27 -2.71
N TYR A 43 -6.08 -6.39 -3.56
CA TYR A 43 -5.75 -4.97 -3.53
C TYR A 43 -6.88 -4.10 -3.00
N HIS A 44 -6.50 -2.92 -2.53
CA HIS A 44 -7.37 -1.79 -2.31
C HIS A 44 -6.74 -0.55 -2.94
N VAL A 45 -7.43 0.07 -3.89
CA VAL A 45 -6.94 1.27 -4.60
C VAL A 45 -7.59 2.49 -3.97
N LEU A 46 -6.78 3.42 -3.47
CA LEU A 46 -7.25 4.64 -2.81
C LEU A 46 -7.77 5.70 -3.79
N HIS A 47 -7.33 5.63 -5.05
CA HIS A 47 -7.55 6.63 -6.09
C HIS A 47 -6.92 7.98 -5.74
N GLY A 48 -5.66 7.93 -5.31
CA GLY A 48 -4.85 9.09 -4.96
C GLY A 48 -4.35 9.08 -3.51
N VAL A 49 -3.91 10.26 -3.07
CA VAL A 49 -3.31 10.52 -1.76
C VAL A 49 -3.90 11.77 -1.13
N ILE A 50 -3.76 11.89 0.18
CA ILE A 50 -4.13 13.11 0.91
C ILE A 50 -3.13 14.20 0.52
N ALA A 51 -3.61 15.20 -0.21
CA ALA A 51 -2.82 16.30 -0.75
C ALA A 51 -3.51 17.63 -0.43
N PRO A 52 -3.23 18.25 0.73
CA PRO A 52 -3.89 19.49 1.15
C PRO A 52 -3.66 20.65 0.17
N LEU A 53 -2.51 20.69 -0.50
CA LEU A 53 -2.19 21.72 -1.50
C LEU A 53 -3.08 21.61 -2.75
N ASP A 54 -3.49 20.40 -3.09
CA ASP A 54 -4.40 20.10 -4.21
C ASP A 54 -5.87 20.04 -3.75
N ASN A 55 -6.15 20.40 -2.49
CA ASN A 55 -7.46 20.30 -1.85
C ASN A 55 -8.04 18.87 -1.83
N ILE A 56 -7.19 17.84 -1.78
CA ILE A 56 -7.61 16.44 -1.70
C ILE A 56 -7.58 15.99 -0.24
N GLY A 57 -8.76 15.82 0.35
CA GLY A 57 -8.96 15.30 1.70
C GLY A 57 -9.18 13.78 1.75
N PRO A 58 -9.17 13.16 2.95
CA PRO A 58 -9.46 11.74 3.13
C PRO A 58 -10.80 11.26 2.55
N GLU A 59 -11.80 12.14 2.52
CA GLU A 59 -13.16 11.91 2.01
C GLU A 59 -13.23 11.75 0.50
N GLU A 60 -12.27 12.32 -0.24
CA GLU A 60 -12.14 12.18 -1.69
C GLU A 60 -11.49 10.84 -2.08
N LEU A 61 -10.90 10.14 -1.11
CA LEU A 61 -10.22 8.86 -1.30
C LEU A 61 -11.11 7.69 -0.88
N LYS A 62 -10.76 6.50 -1.36
CA LYS A 62 -11.47 5.25 -1.03
C LYS A 62 -11.19 4.67 0.37
N ILE A 63 -10.80 5.52 1.32
CA ILE A 63 -10.48 5.13 2.69
C ILE A 63 -11.72 4.59 3.43
N SER A 64 -12.90 5.18 3.20
CA SER A 64 -14.14 4.74 3.85
C SER A 64 -14.51 3.30 3.45
N GLU A 65 -14.34 2.96 2.18
CA GLU A 65 -14.55 1.62 1.64
C GLU A 65 -13.52 0.62 2.16
N LEU A 66 -12.26 1.05 2.32
CA LEU A 66 -11.25 0.24 3.01
C LEU A 66 -11.70 -0.12 4.43
N LEU A 67 -12.13 0.87 5.21
CA LEU A 67 -12.58 0.64 6.59
C LEU A 67 -13.79 -0.29 6.64
N LYS A 68 -14.71 -0.22 5.68
CA LYS A 68 -15.84 -1.16 5.57
C LYS A 68 -15.36 -2.59 5.34
N ARG A 69 -14.38 -2.80 4.44
CA ARG A 69 -13.79 -4.13 4.18
C ARG A 69 -13.12 -4.72 5.42
N LEU A 70 -12.49 -3.88 6.25
CA LEU A 70 -11.79 -4.33 7.46
C LEU A 70 -12.72 -4.76 8.61
N LYS A 71 -14.01 -4.38 8.58
CA LYS A 71 -14.97 -4.74 9.64
C LYS A 71 -15.37 -6.23 9.65
N GLY A 72 -15.09 -6.98 8.58
CA GLY A 72 -15.45 -8.40 8.46
C GLY A 72 -14.56 -9.39 9.25
N HIS A 73 -13.53 -8.91 9.96
CA HIS A 73 -12.60 -9.73 10.77
C HIS A 73 -11.79 -10.83 10.06
N GLU A 74 -11.89 -10.97 8.73
CA GLU A 74 -11.12 -11.97 7.97
C GLU A 74 -9.73 -11.48 7.55
N ILE A 75 -9.48 -10.17 7.60
CA ILE A 75 -8.20 -9.58 7.21
C ILE A 75 -7.20 -9.73 8.35
N ARG A 76 -6.04 -10.31 8.04
CA ARG A 76 -4.92 -10.54 8.96
C ARG A 76 -3.82 -9.51 8.79
N GLU A 77 -3.61 -9.02 7.56
CA GLU A 77 -2.55 -8.08 7.24
C GLU A 77 -3.00 -7.01 6.25
N LEU A 78 -2.59 -5.77 6.53
CA LEU A 78 -2.68 -4.65 5.62
C LEU A 78 -1.27 -4.18 5.25
N ILE A 79 -0.94 -4.26 3.96
CA ILE A 79 0.33 -3.79 3.42
C ILE A 79 0.11 -2.40 2.84
N MET A 80 0.80 -1.40 3.38
CA MET A 80 0.77 -0.03 2.88
C MET A 80 1.81 0.13 1.77
N ALA A 81 1.35 0.16 0.52
CA ALA A 81 2.14 0.30 -0.70
C ALA A 81 1.96 1.66 -1.40
N THR A 82 1.66 2.70 -0.62
CA THR A 82 1.70 4.10 -1.09
C THR A 82 3.15 4.49 -1.43
N ASN A 83 3.31 5.39 -2.40
CA ASN A 83 4.56 5.95 -2.84
C ASN A 83 5.35 6.57 -1.67
N PRO A 84 6.70 6.59 -1.75
CA PRO A 84 7.55 7.19 -0.73
C PRO A 84 7.63 8.72 -0.83
N SER A 85 6.54 9.38 -1.24
CA SER A 85 6.37 10.84 -1.23
C SER A 85 5.90 11.34 0.14
N MET A 86 5.88 12.67 0.33
CA MET A 86 5.37 13.27 1.56
C MET A 86 3.87 12.98 1.75
N GLU A 87 3.10 13.09 0.67
CA GLU A 87 1.66 12.85 0.60
C GLU A 87 1.33 11.37 0.79
N GLY A 88 2.09 10.47 0.15
CA GLY A 88 1.96 9.02 0.32
C GLY A 88 2.29 8.59 1.76
N GLU A 89 3.29 9.21 2.39
CA GLU A 89 3.59 8.97 3.80
C GLU A 89 2.50 9.48 4.74
N ALA A 90 2.01 10.70 4.52
CA ALA A 90 0.92 11.27 5.29
C ALA A 90 -0.34 10.40 5.20
N THR A 91 -0.67 9.93 3.99
CA THR A 91 -1.81 9.04 3.72
C THR A 91 -1.67 7.71 4.45
N ALA A 92 -0.48 7.09 4.37
CA ALA A 92 -0.25 5.83 5.06
C ALA A 92 -0.32 5.95 6.58
N MET A 93 0.26 7.00 7.14
CA MET A 93 0.19 7.30 8.58
C MET A 93 -1.23 7.59 9.04
N TYR A 94 -2.02 8.29 8.21
CA TYR A 94 -3.42 8.57 8.49
C TYR A 94 -4.23 7.27 8.56
N ILE A 95 -4.12 6.41 7.55
CA ILE A 95 -4.79 5.11 7.53
C ILE A 95 -4.35 4.24 8.71
N GLN A 96 -3.04 4.17 9.00
CA GLN A 96 -2.49 3.42 10.13
C GLN A 96 -3.14 3.86 11.46
N ARG A 97 -3.30 5.16 11.69
CA ARG A 97 -3.93 5.68 12.92
C ARG A 97 -5.39 5.27 13.04
N LEU A 98 -6.13 5.27 11.93
CA LEU A 98 -7.55 4.87 11.92
C LEU A 98 -7.76 3.38 12.22
N ILE A 99 -6.86 2.52 11.71
CA ILE A 99 -7.01 1.07 11.83
C ILE A 99 -6.30 0.49 13.05
N LYS A 100 -5.42 1.24 13.71
CA LYS A 100 -4.70 0.81 14.93
C LYS A 100 -5.62 0.20 16.02
N PRO A 101 -6.84 0.73 16.28
CA PRO A 101 -7.76 0.13 17.25
C PRO A 101 -8.26 -1.27 16.88
N LEU A 102 -8.18 -1.66 15.60
CA LEU A 102 -8.65 -2.97 15.12
C LEU A 102 -7.67 -4.11 15.45
N GLY A 103 -6.46 -3.82 15.93
CA GLY A 103 -5.46 -4.83 16.27
C GLY A 103 -4.88 -5.58 15.05
N LEU A 104 -5.11 -5.06 13.85
CA LEU A 104 -4.65 -5.63 12.58
C LEU A 104 -3.12 -5.50 12.44
N LYS A 105 -2.47 -6.50 11.83
CA LYS A 105 -1.06 -6.36 11.43
C LYS A 105 -0.97 -5.36 10.27
N ILE A 106 -0.16 -4.33 10.42
CA ILE A 106 0.07 -3.31 9.40
C ILE A 106 1.55 -3.35 9.04
N THR A 107 1.84 -3.54 7.76
CA THR A 107 3.20 -3.51 7.23
C THR A 107 3.31 -2.44 6.15
N ARG A 108 4.55 -2.08 5.80
CA ARG A 108 4.84 -1.09 4.76
C ARG A 108 5.87 -1.69 3.83
N ILE A 109 5.74 -1.43 2.53
CA ILE A 109 6.72 -1.87 1.56
C ILE A 109 8.11 -1.33 1.91
N ALA A 110 9.14 -2.12 1.63
CA ALA A 110 10.50 -1.74 1.95
C ALA A 110 10.92 -0.48 1.19
N ARG A 111 11.78 0.32 1.83
CA ARG A 111 12.39 1.51 1.25
C ARG A 111 13.90 1.35 1.24
N GLY A 112 14.53 1.69 0.15
CA GLY A 112 15.98 1.63 0.05
C GLY A 112 16.48 1.67 -1.37
N ILE A 113 17.71 1.19 -1.52
CA ILE A 113 18.46 1.26 -2.76
C ILE A 113 17.96 0.15 -3.71
N PRO A 114 17.61 0.47 -4.96
CA PRO A 114 17.15 -0.52 -5.91
C PRO A 114 18.28 -1.49 -6.28
N ILE A 115 17.91 -2.73 -6.63
CA ILE A 115 18.88 -3.73 -7.09
C ILE A 115 19.55 -3.22 -8.37
N GLY A 116 20.88 -3.27 -8.39
CA GLY A 116 21.69 -2.80 -9.53
C GLY A 116 22.07 -1.32 -9.47
N ALA A 117 21.62 -0.56 -8.47
CA ALA A 117 22.17 0.77 -8.19
C ALA A 117 23.39 0.68 -7.28
N GLU A 118 24.32 1.61 -7.46
CA GLU A 118 25.48 1.76 -6.57
C GLU A 118 25.18 2.80 -5.50
N ILE A 119 25.69 2.56 -4.28
CA ILE A 119 25.37 3.39 -3.09
C ILE A 119 25.82 4.83 -3.30
N GLU A 120 26.93 5.06 -4.00
CA GLU A 120 27.48 6.41 -4.25
C GLU A 120 26.58 7.31 -5.11
N TYR A 121 25.66 6.73 -5.88
CA TYR A 121 24.70 7.45 -6.71
C TYR A 121 23.30 7.57 -6.10
N ALA A 122 23.08 6.98 -4.91
CA ALA A 122 21.82 7.10 -4.20
C ALA A 122 21.77 8.41 -3.39
N ASP A 123 20.60 9.04 -3.30
CA ASP A 123 20.41 10.21 -2.48
C ASP A 123 20.51 9.89 -0.97
N GLU A 124 20.85 10.90 -0.16
CA GLU A 124 21.05 10.75 1.28
C GLU A 124 19.83 10.19 2.00
N VAL A 125 18.61 10.51 1.54
CA VAL A 125 17.38 10.03 2.16
C VAL A 125 17.22 8.55 1.89
N THR A 126 17.43 8.10 0.65
CA THR A 126 17.38 6.67 0.27
C THR A 126 18.42 5.85 1.02
N VAL A 127 19.67 6.32 1.12
CA VAL A 127 20.74 5.62 1.87
C VAL A 127 20.38 5.51 3.35
N ARG A 128 19.89 6.60 3.96
CA ARG A 128 19.42 6.57 5.36
C ARG A 128 18.31 5.55 5.56
N ARG A 129 17.30 5.52 4.68
CA ARG A 129 16.19 4.54 4.76
C ARG A 129 16.68 3.11 4.61
N ALA A 130 17.62 2.85 3.71
CA ALA A 130 18.21 1.53 3.53
C ALA A 130 18.94 1.06 4.81
N LEU A 131 19.68 1.96 5.47
CA LEU A 131 20.37 1.66 6.74
C LEU A 131 19.41 1.43 7.91
N GLU A 132 18.33 2.22 8.01
CA GLU A 132 17.25 2.03 8.98
C GLU A 132 16.55 0.68 8.79
N GLY A 133 16.32 0.28 7.52
CA GLY A 133 15.65 -0.96 7.13
C GLY A 133 16.55 -2.19 7.02
N ARG A 134 17.80 -2.13 7.53
CA ARG A 134 18.75 -3.26 7.46
C ARG A 134 18.17 -4.50 8.15
N LYS A 135 18.43 -5.67 7.57
CA LYS A 135 17.99 -6.97 8.09
C LYS A 135 19.18 -7.73 8.66
N GLU A 136 18.94 -8.46 9.75
CA GLU A 136 19.88 -9.44 10.30
C GLU A 136 19.81 -10.74 9.47
N TYR A 137 20.93 -11.46 9.37
CA TYR A 137 21.06 -12.75 8.68
C TYR A 137 21.50 -13.84 9.65
#